data_AF-A0A554VAA4-F1
#
_entry.id   AF-A0A554VAA4-F1
#
_cell.length_a   1.000
_cell.length_b   1.000
_cell.length_c   1.000
_cell.angle_alpha   90.00
_cell.angle_beta   90.00
_cell.angle_gamma   90.00
#
_symmetry.space_group_name_H-M   'P 1'
#
loop_
_entity.id
_entity.type
_entity.pdbx_description
1 polymer ?
#
loop_
_entity_poly.entity_id
_entity_poly.type
_entity_poly.pdbx_seq_one_letter_code
_entity_poly.pdbx_strand_id
1 'polypeptide(L)' 'MEAIFEIIVILIFSYPGAGFRWFISRFWKSKKTFKDFLNDDSYMNGIIGILILSAPVIIYNMI' A
#
# COMPACT_ATOMS: atom_id res chain seq x y z
N MET A 1 -8.31 1.04 22.22
CA MET A 1 -9.26 1.15 21.09
C MET A 1 -8.56 1.72 19.87
N GLU A 2 -7.83 2.83 20.01
CA GLU A 2 -7.03 3.46 18.96
C GLU A 2 -5.99 2.51 18.31
N ALA A 3 -5.20 1.80 19.11
CA ALA A 3 -4.19 0.86 18.57
C ALA A 3 -4.79 -0.29 17.75
N ILE A 4 -5.97 -0.81 18.15
CA ILE A 4 -6.65 -1.88 17.40
C ILE A 4 -7.17 -1.33 16.06
N PHE A 5 -7.73 -0.12 16.08
CA PHE A 5 -8.19 0.55 14.88
C PHE A 5 -7.04 0.80 13.90
N GLU A 6 -5.90 1.31 14.40
CA GLU A 6 -4.70 1.54 13.59
C GLU A 6 -4.20 0.25 12.92
N ILE A 7 -4.13 -0.85 13.66
CA ILE A 7 -3.71 -2.15 13.12
C ILE A 7 -4.66 -2.62 12.02
N ILE A 8 -5.98 -2.48 12.22
CA ILE A 8 -6.98 -2.87 11.21
C ILE A 8 -6.81 -2.02 9.94
N VAL A 9 -6.64 -0.71 10.09
CA VAL A 9 -6.39 0.21 8.98
C VAL A 9 -5.13 -0.21 8.24
N ILE A 10 -4.00 -0.39 8.93
CA ILE A 10 -2.75 -0.82 8.30
C ILE A 10 -2.93 -2.14 7.55
N LEU A 11 -3.62 -3.12 8.13
CA LEU A 11 -3.85 -4.41 7.48
C LEU A 11 -4.69 -4.27 6.20
N ILE A 12 -5.76 -3.48 6.23
CA ILE A 12 -6.62 -3.26 5.05
C ILE A 12 -5.84 -2.55 3.94
N PHE A 13 -5.12 -1.48 4.30
CA PHE A 13 -4.37 -0.68 3.33
C PHE A 13 -3.04 -1.33 2.91
N SER A 14 -2.57 -2.35 3.61
CA SER A 14 -1.34 -3.06 3.24
C SER A 14 -1.45 -3.77 1.89
N TYR A 15 -2.63 -4.31 1.55
CA TYR A 15 -2.86 -4.98 0.26
C TYR A 15 -2.70 -4.06 -0.95
N PRO A 16 -3.38 -2.90 -1.03
CA PRO A 16 -3.20 -1.97 -2.15
C PRO A 16 -1.76 -1.44 -2.24
N GLY A 17 -1.11 -1.14 -1.11
CA GLY A 17 0.27 -0.66 -1.14
C GLY A 17 1.28 -1.73 -1.58
N ALA A 18 1.14 -2.97 -1.09
CA ALA A 18 1.93 -4.11 -1.56
C ALA A 18 1.69 -4.37 -3.05
N GLY A 19 0.43 -4.24 -3.51
CA GLY A 19 0.05 -4.43 -4.91
C GLY A 19 0.72 -3.44 -5.83
N PHE A 20 0.74 -2.16 -5.44
CA PHE A 20 1.42 -1.12 -6.18
C PHE A 20 2.94 -1.31 -6.21
N ARG A 21 3.58 -1.58 -5.05
CA ARG A 21 5.02 -1.88 -5.00
C ARG A 21 5.38 -3.08 -5.87
N TRP A 22 4.56 -4.14 -5.82
CA TRP A 22 4.75 -5.32 -6.64
C TRP A 22 4.60 -5.02 -8.13
N PHE A 23 3.58 -4.26 -8.52
CA PHE A 23 3.35 -3.83 -9.90
C PHE A 23 4.54 -3.00 -10.43
N ILE A 24 4.95 -2.00 -9.65
CA ILE A 24 6.12 -1.18 -9.93
C ILE A 24 7.39 -2.04 -10.09
N SER A 25 7.57 -3.05 -9.23
CA SER A 25 8.73 -3.94 -9.33
C SER A 25 8.78 -4.79 -10.61
N ARG A 26 7.66 -4.96 -11.33
CA ARG A 26 7.63 -5.65 -12.62
C ARG A 26 8.44 -4.88 -13.67
N PHE A 27 8.44 -3.55 -13.62
CA PHE A 27 9.24 -2.71 -14.53
C PHE A 27 10.75 -2.91 -14.30
N TRP A 28 11.15 -3.21 -13.06
CA TRP A 28 12.54 -3.56 -12.70
C TRP A 28 12.86 -5.05 -12.82
N LYS A 29 11.99 -5.85 -13.46
CA LYS A 29 12.18 -7.32 -13.64
C LYS A 29 12.44 -8.07 -12.33
N SER A 30 11.89 -7.58 -11.21
CA SER A 30 12.05 -8.25 -9.91
C SER A 30 11.43 -9.65 -9.92
N LYS A 31 12.14 -10.61 -9.30
CA LYS A 31 11.63 -11.98 -9.12
C LYS A 31 10.76 -12.14 -7.86
N LYS A 32 10.70 -11.14 -6.98
CA LYS A 32 9.86 -11.18 -5.77
C LYS A 32 8.39 -11.40 -6.14
N THR A 33 7.70 -12.26 -5.42
CA THR A 33 6.26 -12.51 -5.57
C THR A 33 5.45 -11.43 -4.88
N PHE A 34 4.15 -11.32 -5.17
CA PHE A 34 3.26 -10.42 -4.43
C PHE A 34 3.26 -10.72 -2.93
N LYS A 35 3.30 -12.01 -2.55
CA LYS A 35 3.38 -12.46 -1.16
C LYS A 35 4.65 -11.94 -0.47
N ASP A 36 5.77 -11.88 -1.18
CA ASP A 36 7.02 -11.32 -0.65
C ASP A 36 6.87 -9.82 -0.35
N PHE A 37 6.19 -9.06 -1.22
CA PHE A 37 5.91 -7.63 -0.96
C PHE A 37 4.92 -7.44 0.19
N LEU A 38 3.90 -8.29 0.30
CA LEU A 38 2.91 -8.23 1.38
C LEU A 38 3.57 -8.47 2.76
N ASN A 39 4.55 -9.37 2.84
CA ASN A 39 5.24 -9.73 4.07
C ASN A 39 6.48 -8.87 4.40
N ASP A 40 6.94 -8.01 3.49
CA ASP A 40 8.17 -7.23 3.63
C ASP A 40 8.04 -6.17 4.76
N ASP A 41 7.01 -5.32 4.68
CA ASP A 41 6.71 -4.27 5.68
C ASP A 41 5.24 -3.85 5.58
N SER A 42 4.40 -4.34 6.50
CA SER A 42 2.97 -4.03 6.54
C SER A 42 2.68 -2.55 6.79
N TYR A 43 3.51 -1.85 7.56
CA TYR A 43 3.31 -0.44 7.88
C TYR A 43 3.58 0.44 6.65
N MET A 44 4.71 0.20 5.98
CA MET A 44 5.03 0.89 4.73
C MET A 44 4.01 0.58 3.64
N ASN A 45 3.56 -0.68 3.54
CA ASN A 45 2.48 -1.05 2.64
C ASN A 45 1.17 -0.33 2.98
N GLY A 46 0.82 -0.21 4.26
CA GLY A 46 -0.36 0.54 4.72
C GLY A 46 -0.31 2.00 4.29
N ILE A 47 0.81 2.69 4.56
CA ILE A 47 0.99 4.10 4.17
C ILE A 47 0.88 4.28 2.66
N ILE A 48 1.58 3.45 1.87
CA ILE A 48 1.54 3.53 0.41
C ILE A 48 0.12 3.27 -0.11
N GLY A 49 -0.60 2.31 0.48
CA GLY A 49 -1.99 2.02 0.13
C GLY A 49 -2.91 3.21 0.37
N ILE A 50 -2.80 3.87 1.53
CA ILE A 50 -3.57 5.08 1.84
C ILE A 50 -3.27 6.18 0.82
N LEU A 51 -1.99 6.44 0.53
CA LEU A 51 -1.58 7.48 -0.41
C LEU A 51 -2.15 7.25 -1.81
N ILE A 52 -2.05 6.02 -2.32
CA ILE A 52 -2.52 5.70 -3.67
C ILE A 52 -4.04 5.82 -3.78
N LEU A 53 -4.77 5.35 -2.76
CA LEU A 53 -6.23 5.40 -2.78
C LEU A 53 -6.77 6.82 -2.56
N SER A 54 -6.06 7.65 -1.79
CA SER A 54 -6.45 9.06 -1.56
C SER A 54 -5.99 10.01 -2.67
N ALA A 55 -4.92 9.68 -3.40
CA ALA A 55 -4.35 10.55 -4.44
C ALA A 55 -5.36 11.03 -5.49
N PRO A 56 -6.27 10.20 -6.06
CA PRO A 56 -7.27 10.68 -7.02
C PRO A 56 -8.20 11.74 -6.43
N VAL A 57 -8.62 11.57 -5.17
CA VAL A 57 -9.48 12.53 -4.46
C VAL A 57 -8.72 13.82 -4.22
N ILE A 58 -7.47 13.74 -3.76
CA ILE A 58 -6.62 14.91 -3.52
C ILE A 58 -6.43 15.69 -4.83
N ILE A 59 -6.03 15.00 -5.90
CA ILE A 59 -5.78 15.60 -7.21
C ILE A 59 -7.05 16.25 -7.77
N TYR A 60 -8.21 15.58 -7.67
CA TYR A 60 -9.49 16.13 -8.12
C TYR A 60 -9.84 17.45 -7.42
N ASN A 61 -9.51 17.59 -6.13
CA ASN A 61 -9.78 18.82 -5.39
C ASN A 61 -8.73 19.93 -5.63
N MET A 62 -7.63 19.64 -6.32
CA MET A 62 -6.58 20.61 -6.64
C MET A 62 -6.73 21.24 -8.03
N ILE A 63 -7.57 20.66 -8.90
CA ILE A 63 -7.84 21.11 -10.28
C ILE A 63 -9.14 21.91 -10.30
#